data_AF-A0A8J7AFU3-F1
#
_entry.id   AF-A0A8J7AFU3-F1
#
_cell.length_a   1.000
_cell.length_b   1.000
_cell.length_c   1.000
_cell.angle_alpha   90.00
_cell.angle_beta   90.00
_cell.angle_gamma   90.00
#
_symmetry.space_group_name_H-M   'P 1'
#
loop_
_entity.id
_entity.type
_entity.pdbx_description
1 polymer ?
#
loop_
_entity_poly.entity_id
_entity_poly.type
_entity_poly.pdbx_seq_one_letter_code
_entity_poly.pdbx_strand_id
1 'polypeptide(L)' 'MTDYNPSVRQIPRDQPASPIPLQQDSSILTWLESTGRMSPREVVETPAEEEADSEELADLVTGNSKDDFEEDDLSLDDD' A
#
# COMPACT_ATOMS: atom_id res chain seq x y z
N MET A 1 -3.70 51.24 6.46
CA MET A 1 -2.61 50.52 5.79
C MET A 1 -3.04 49.07 5.68
N THR A 2 -3.11 48.51 4.47
CA THR A 2 -3.37 47.07 4.29
C THR A 2 -2.07 46.32 4.53
N ASP A 3 -1.97 45.63 5.66
CA ASP A 3 -0.86 44.73 5.97
C ASP A 3 -0.80 43.62 4.91
N TYR A 4 0.17 43.74 4.00
CA TYR A 4 0.41 42.76 2.96
C TYR A 4 1.18 41.58 3.53
N ASN A 5 0.52 40.43 3.67
CA ASN A 5 1.16 39.19 4.08
C ASN A 5 1.63 38.41 2.84
N PRO A 6 2.95 38.26 2.59
CA PRO A 6 3.48 37.59 1.41
C PRO A 6 3.21 36.07 1.39
N SER A 7 2.77 35.49 2.50
CA SER A 7 2.40 34.07 2.58
C SER A 7 0.96 33.79 2.17
N VAL A 8 0.09 34.81 2.10
CA VAL A 8 -1.32 34.63 1.72
C VAL A 8 -1.46 34.75 0.21
N ARG A 9 -2.03 33.72 -0.42
CA ARG A 9 -2.36 33.70 -1.86
C ARG A 9 -3.87 33.61 -2.02
N GLN A 10 -4.44 34.47 -2.87
CA GLN A 10 -5.85 34.39 -3.25
C GLN A 10 -5.94 33.68 -4.60
N ILE A 11 -6.85 32.69 -4.71
CA ILE A 11 -7.03 31.90 -5.93
C ILE A 11 -8.52 32.03 -6.36
N PRO A 12 -8.82 32.45 -7.60
CA PRO A 12 -10.18 32.55 -8.13
C PRO A 12 -10.87 31.18 -8.21
N ARG A 13 -12.16 31.12 -7.84
CA ARG A 13 -12.95 29.86 -7.79
C ARG A 13 -13.59 29.48 -9.12
N ASP A 14 -13.78 30.46 -9.99
CA ASP A 14 -14.38 30.36 -11.33
C ASP A 14 -13.37 29.93 -12.41
N GLN A 15 -12.08 29.93 -12.06
CA GLN A 15 -11.00 29.54 -12.96
C GLN A 15 -10.52 28.12 -12.66
N PRO A 16 -10.08 27.38 -13.70
CA PRO A 16 -9.45 26.09 -13.49
C PRO A 16 -8.19 26.24 -12.63
N ALA A 17 -7.93 25.24 -11.80
CA ALA A 17 -6.72 25.21 -10.97
C ALA A 17 -5.46 25.23 -11.85
N SER A 18 -4.38 25.83 -11.35
CA SER A 18 -3.09 25.77 -12.02
C SER A 18 -2.63 24.30 -12.15
N PRO A 19 -1.99 23.92 -13.26
CA PRO A 19 -1.45 22.58 -13.42
C PRO A 19 -0.44 22.28 -12.31
N ILE A 20 -0.58 21.13 -11.66
CA ILE A 20 0.42 20.64 -10.72
C ILE A 20 1.67 20.27 -11.54
N PRO A 21 2.85 20.84 -11.23
CA PRO A 21 4.08 20.44 -11.91
C PRO A 21 4.27 18.94 -11.72
N LEU A 22 4.53 18.21 -12.81
CA LEU A 22 4.95 16.82 -12.66
C LEU A 22 6.28 16.83 -11.90
N GLN A 23 6.29 16.21 -10.73
CA GLN A 23 7.53 15.94 -10.03
C GLN A 23 8.34 15.00 -10.92
N GLN A 24 9.38 15.53 -11.57
CA GLN A 24 10.40 14.72 -12.23
C GLN A 24 11.35 14.14 -11.18
N ASP A 25 10.78 13.63 -10.09
CA ASP A 25 11.58 12.99 -9.07
C ASP A 25 12.25 11.80 -9.75
N SER A 26 13.56 11.72 -9.57
CA SER A 26 14.36 10.57 -9.98
C SER A 26 13.63 9.30 -9.56
N SER A 27 13.59 8.28 -10.44
CA SER A 27 13.02 6.96 -10.13
C SER A 27 13.33 6.57 -8.69
N ILE A 28 12.38 5.94 -7.98
CA ILE A 28 12.59 5.58 -6.58
C ILE A 28 13.88 4.77 -6.38
N LEU A 29 14.29 3.99 -7.39
CA LEU A 29 15.58 3.30 -7.42
C LEU A 29 16.75 4.28 -7.40
N THR A 30 16.75 5.27 -8.29
CA THR A 30 17.76 6.35 -8.34
C THR A 30 17.78 7.18 -7.05
N TRP A 31 16.62 7.43 -6.43
CA TRP A 31 16.56 8.08 -5.12
C TRP A 31 17.18 7.21 -4.01
N LEU A 32 16.85 5.92 -3.97
CA LEU A 32 17.44 4.98 -3.01
C LEU A 32 18.95 4.83 -3.20
N GLU A 33 19.45 4.81 -4.44
CA GLU A 33 20.88 4.78 -4.76
C GLU A 33 21.59 6.07 -4.32
N SER A 34 21.06 7.24 -4.71
CA SER A 34 21.67 8.53 -4.39
C SER A 34 21.68 8.86 -2.89
N THR A 35 20.71 8.35 -2.14
CA THR A 35 20.63 8.52 -0.68
C THR A 35 21.41 7.44 0.08
N GLY A 36 22.00 6.45 -0.60
CA GLY A 36 22.68 5.31 0.03
C GLY A 36 21.73 4.41 0.82
N ARG A 37 20.42 4.48 0.56
CA ARG A 37 19.39 3.66 1.21
C ARG A 37 19.13 2.35 0.47
N MET A 38 19.74 2.15 -0.69
CA MET A 38 19.73 0.89 -1.41
C MET A 38 20.83 -0.03 -0.86
N SER A 39 20.46 -1.02 -0.05
CA SER A 39 21.38 -2.07 0.41
C SER A 39 21.10 -3.37 -0.36
N PRO A 40 22.15 -4.11 -0.79
CA PRO A 40 21.97 -5.47 -1.28
C PRO A 40 21.25 -6.30 -0.23
N ARG A 41 20.32 -7.17 -0.67
CA ARG A 41 19.79 -8.20 0.23
C ARG A 41 20.97 -9.09 0.63
N GLU A 42 21.16 -9.27 1.93
CA GLU A 42 22.00 -10.37 2.39
C GLU A 42 21.42 -11.66 1.82
N VAL A 43 22.30 -12.52 1.30
CA VAL A 43 21.91 -13.88 0.96
C VAL A 43 21.62 -14.56 2.29
N VAL A 44 20.37 -14.42 2.75
CA VAL A 44 19.84 -15.31 3.76
C VAL A 44 19.90 -16.67 3.08
N GLU A 45 20.79 -17.54 3.54
CA GLU A 45 20.58 -18.96 3.39
C GLU A 45 19.23 -19.22 4.06
N THR A 46 18.15 -19.09 3.29
CA THR A 46 16.88 -19.66 3.67
C THR A 46 17.20 -21.13 3.80
N PRO A 47 17.11 -21.75 5.00
CA PRO A 47 16.91 -23.18 5.00
C PRO A 47 15.68 -23.37 4.14
N ALA A 48 15.89 -23.92 2.95
CA ALA A 48 14.79 -24.37 2.14
C ALA A 48 14.04 -25.34 3.03
N GLU A 49 12.81 -24.98 3.38
CA GLU A 49 11.81 -25.96 3.78
C GLU A 49 12.21 -26.72 5.07
N GLU A 50 12.40 -26.00 6.18
CA GLU A 50 11.82 -26.56 7.40
C GLU A 50 10.30 -26.45 7.21
N GLU A 51 9.72 -27.48 6.62
CA GLU A 51 8.28 -27.74 6.66
C GLU A 51 7.89 -27.76 8.14
N ALA A 52 7.59 -26.56 8.68
CA ALA A 52 7.00 -26.43 9.99
C ALA A 52 5.73 -27.29 9.96
N ASP A 53 5.72 -28.36 10.76
CA ASP A 53 4.67 -29.38 10.88
C ASP A 53 3.29 -28.81 10.55
N SER A 54 2.89 -28.94 9.29
CA SER A 54 1.64 -28.38 8.77
C SER A 54 0.41 -28.96 9.48
N GLU A 55 0.57 -30.10 10.14
CA GLU A 55 -0.43 -30.76 10.99
C GLU A 55 -0.78 -29.93 12.24
N GLU A 56 0.15 -29.21 12.86
CA GLU A 56 -0.11 -28.42 14.07
C GLU A 56 -0.89 -27.12 13.74
N LEU A 57 -0.62 -26.54 12.56
CA LEU A 57 -1.37 -25.38 12.04
C LEU A 57 -2.78 -25.76 11.56
N ALA A 58 -2.96 -26.98 11.02
CA ALA A 58 -4.25 -27.45 10.54
C ALA A 58 -5.28 -27.57 11.67
N ASP A 59 -4.86 -28.00 12.86
CA ASP A 59 -5.71 -28.09 14.04
C ASP A 59 -6.09 -26.70 14.57
N LEU A 60 -5.19 -25.71 14.46
CA LEU A 60 -5.49 -24.32 14.83
C LEU A 60 -6.49 -23.64 13.88
N VAL A 61 -6.43 -23.94 12.58
CA VAL A 61 -7.35 -23.39 11.55
C VAL A 61 -8.72 -24.07 11.59
N THR A 62 -8.75 -25.38 11.91
CA THR A 62 -9.98 -26.19 11.89
C THR A 62 -10.67 -26.25 13.26
N GLY A 63 -9.92 -26.08 14.35
CA GLY A 63 -10.37 -26.30 15.74
C GLY A 63 -11.36 -25.29 16.31
N ASN A 64 -11.69 -24.20 15.61
CA ASN A 64 -12.66 -23.20 16.11
C ASN A 64 -13.61 -22.61 15.06
N SER A 65 -13.69 -23.15 13.84
CA SER A 65 -14.59 -22.59 12.82
C SER A 65 -15.61 -23.62 12.37
N LYS A 66 -16.45 -24.01 13.32
CA LYS A 66 -17.79 -24.53 13.03
C LYS A 66 -18.79 -23.38 13.13
N ASP A 67 -18.46 -22.26 12.49
CA ASP A 67 -19.47 -21.28 12.13
C ASP A 67 -20.03 -21.76 10.80
N ASP A 68 -21.23 -22.33 10.89
CA ASP A 68 -22.07 -22.69 9.77
C ASP A 68 -22.33 -21.42 8.93
N PHE A 69 -21.44 -21.13 7.98
CA PHE A 69 -21.77 -20.23 6.89
C PHE A 69 -22.79 -20.95 6.04
N GLU A 70 -24.07 -20.74 6.33
CA GLU A 70 -25.15 -21.09 5.42
C GLU A 70 -24.80 -20.45 4.07
N GLU A 71 -24.59 -21.29 3.06
CA GLU A 71 -24.50 -20.90 1.66
C GLU A 71 -25.86 -20.34 1.23
N ASP A 72 -26.18 -19.13 1.69
CA ASP A 72 -27.28 -18.36 1.13
C ASP A 72 -26.86 -17.97 -0.29
N ASP A 73 -27.32 -18.80 -1.22
CA ASP A 73 -27.41 -18.67 -2.67
C ASP A 73 -27.45 -17.20 -3.13
N LEU A 74 -26.26 -16.60 -3.33
CA LEU A 74 -26.11 -15.32 -4.03
C LEU A 74 -26.33 -15.56 -5.53
N SER A 75 -27.57 -15.84 -5.91
CA SER A 75 -28.03 -15.70 -7.29
C SER A 75 -27.96 -14.21 -7.66
N LEU A 76 -26.89 -13.85 -8.38
CA LEU A 76 -26.71 -12.53 -8.97
C LEU A 76 -27.62 -12.47 -10.21
N ASP A 77 -28.86 -12.03 -10.03
CA ASP A 77 -29.76 -11.68 -11.14
C ASP A 77 -29.21 -10.41 -11.81
N ASP A 78 -28.73 -10.57 -13.04
CA ASP A 78 -28.19 -9.52 -13.92
C ASP A 78 -29.34 -9.00 -14.80
N ASP A 79 -29.88 -7.83 -14.45
CA ASP A 79 -30.85 -7.05 -15.25
C ASP A 79 -30.20 -5.75 -15.74
#